data_AF-K7MW53-F1
#
_entry.id   AF-K7MW53-F1
#
_cell.length_a   1.000
_cell.length_b   1.000
_cell.length_c   1.000
_cell.angle_alpha   90.00
_cell.angle_beta   90.00
_cell.angle_gamma   90.00
#
_symmetry.space_group_name_H-M   'P 1'
#
loop_
_entity.id
_entity.type
_entity.pdbx_description
1 polymer ?
#
loop_
_entity_poly.entity_id
_entity_poly.type
_entity_poly.pdbx_seq_one_letter_code
_entity_poly.pdbx_strand_id
1 'polypeptide(L)'
;MTEVLKALQELNVCWKKIGHYNMKCRWVAGTAGHHEGMINNSVHSNHYFGNDSCIIENEAVSKSNVVKFEVQLYKTREEKYLLDLQRVQGPQFLFLDL
;
A
#
# COMPACT_ATOMS: atom_id res chain seq x y z
N MET A 1 -9.74 2.12 -18.41
CA MET A 1 -8.54 1.38 -17.96
C MET A 1 -7.27 2.23 -18.01
N THR A 2 -6.97 2.96 -19.09
CA THR A 2 -5.74 3.78 -19.19
C THR A 2 -5.55 4.73 -18.00
N GLU A 3 -6.57 5.49 -17.62
CA GLU A 3 -6.48 6.43 -16.49
C GLU A 3 -6.27 5.72 -15.13
N VAL A 4 -6.84 4.52 -14.95
CA VAL A 4 -6.60 3.69 -13.76
C VAL A 4 -5.14 3.28 -13.68
N LEU A 5 -4.53 2.88 -14.81
CA LEU A 5 -3.13 2.47 -14.85
C LEU A 5 -2.17 3.64 -14.57
N LYS A 6 -2.49 4.84 -15.05
CA LYS A 6 -1.71 6.06 -14.74
C LYS A 6 -1.75 6.36 -13.25
N ALA A 7 -2.93 6.36 -12.63
CA ALA A 7 -3.07 6.61 -11.19
C ALA A 7 -2.31 5.59 -10.34
N LEU A 8 -2.37 4.31 -10.69
CA LEU A 8 -1.58 3.28 -10.01
C LEU A 8 -0.08 3.50 -10.17
N GLN A 9 0.38 3.96 -11.34
CA GLN A 9 1.78 4.29 -11.58
C GLN A 9 2.24 5.47 -10.72
N GLU A 10 1.45 6.53 -10.66
CA GLU A 10 1.72 7.74 -9.85
C GLU A 10 1.81 7.40 -8.35
N LEU A 11 0.98 6.47 -7.88
CA LEU A 11 0.96 6.01 -6.48
C LEU A 11 2.00 4.92 -6.16
N ASN A 12 2.87 4.57 -7.12
CA ASN A 12 3.86 3.47 -6.99
C ASN A 12 3.22 2.12 -6.60
N VAL A 13 1.98 1.89 -7.04
CA VAL A 13 1.30 0.60 -6.86
C VAL A 13 1.83 -0.38 -7.89
N CYS A 14 2.19 -1.59 -7.50
CA CYS A 14 2.48 -2.67 -8.45
C CYS A 14 1.16 -3.36 -8.83
N TRP A 15 0.93 -3.67 -10.10
CA TRP A 15 -0.28 -4.40 -10.52
C TRP A 15 0.00 -5.55 -11.48
N LYS A 16 -0.92 -6.53 -11.48
CA LYS A 16 -0.97 -7.64 -12.42
C LYS A 16 -2.36 -7.72 -13.02
N LYS A 17 -2.46 -7.68 -14.35
CA LYS A 17 -3.71 -7.93 -15.07
C LYS A 17 -4.12 -9.40 -14.90
N ILE A 18 -5.38 -9.63 -14.50
CA ILE A 18 -5.97 -10.98 -14.42
C ILE A 18 -7.22 -11.15 -15.28
N GLY A 19 -7.74 -10.06 -15.85
CA GLY A 19 -8.81 -10.06 -16.83
C GLY A 19 -8.79 -8.79 -17.68
N HIS A 20 -9.72 -8.64 -18.64
CA HIS A 20 -9.78 -7.44 -19.49
C HIS A 20 -10.01 -6.15 -18.69
N TYR A 21 -10.76 -6.27 -17.60
CA TYR A 21 -11.20 -5.17 -16.74
C TYR A 21 -10.87 -5.41 -15.27
N ASN A 22 -9.96 -6.36 -14.99
CA ASN A 22 -9.62 -6.80 -13.65
C ASN A 22 -8.09 -6.84 -13.44
N MET A 23 -7.66 -6.33 -12.30
CA MET A 23 -6.26 -6.31 -11.86
C MET A 23 -6.12 -6.62 -10.38
N LYS A 24 -5.07 -7.38 -10.03
CA LYS A 24 -4.57 -7.46 -8.65
C LYS A 24 -3.50 -6.41 -8.44
N CYS A 25 -3.58 -5.70 -7.33
CA CYS A 25 -2.70 -4.61 -6.97
C CYS A 25 -1.99 -4.90 -5.65
N ARG A 26 -0.76 -4.41 -5.53
CA ARG A 26 0.06 -4.44 -4.32
C ARG A 26 0.69 -3.07 -4.14
N TRP A 27 0.37 -2.44 -3.04
CA TRP A 27 0.97 -1.19 -2.60
C TRP A 27 1.76 -1.42 -1.31
N VAL A 28 2.85 -0.68 -1.13
CA VAL A 28 3.62 -0.68 0.10
C VAL A 28 3.64 0.75 0.60
N ALA A 29 3.01 1.00 1.75
CA ALA A 29 3.05 2.30 2.39
C ALA A 29 4.50 2.57 2.79
N GLY A 30 5.18 3.39 1.98
CA GLY A 30 6.53 3.82 2.28
C GLY A 30 6.51 4.66 3.55
N THR A 31 7.50 4.49 4.40
CA THR A 31 7.98 5.59 5.25
C THR A 31 8.63 6.64 4.34
N ALA A 32 7.88 7.16 3.37
CA ALA A 32 8.35 8.06 2.33
C ALA A 32 7.49 9.33 2.37
N GLY A 33 7.44 9.90 3.58
CA GLY A 33 6.92 11.24 3.89
C GLY A 33 7.96 12.08 4.65
N HIS A 34 9.25 11.78 4.52
CA HIS A 34 10.34 12.71 4.86
C HIS A 34 11.11 13.07 3.59
N HIS A 35 10.37 13.50 2.57
CA HIS A 35 10.89 14.27 1.46
C HIS A 35 10.08 15.57 1.34
N GLU A 36 9.91 16.27 2.47
CA GLU A 36 9.71 17.72 2.61
C GLU A 36 9.55 18.02 4.11
N GLY A 37 10.13 19.13 4.57
CA GLY A 37 10.62 19.30 5.94
C GLY A 37 9.60 19.20 7.07
N MET A 38 9.97 18.52 8.16
CA MET A 38 9.79 19.02 9.52
C MET A 38 10.55 18.14 10.52
N ILE A 39 11.64 18.70 11.04
CA ILE A 39 12.03 18.67 12.46
C ILE A 39 11.04 17.95 13.39
N ASN A 40 11.48 16.92 14.13
CA ASN A 40 11.08 16.72 15.53
C ASN A 40 11.94 15.63 16.18
N ASN A 41 12.83 16.09 17.07
CA ASN A 41 13.53 15.28 18.05
C ASN A 41 12.51 14.57 18.96
N SER A 42 12.45 13.25 18.92
CA SER A 42 11.82 12.45 19.99
C SER A 42 12.91 11.78 20.82
N VAL A 43 13.41 12.53 21.80
CA VAL A 43 14.17 12.02 22.94
C VAL A 43 13.19 11.54 24.00
N HIS A 44 12.97 10.23 24.12
CA HIS A 44 12.40 9.56 25.31
C HIS A 44 13.01 8.14 25.34
N SER A 45 14.17 7.94 25.97
CA SER A 45 14.38 7.63 27.41
C SER A 45 13.67 6.36 27.89
N ASN A 46 14.49 5.46 28.47
CA ASN A 46 14.19 4.28 29.29
C ASN A 46 14.05 2.96 28.49
N HIS A 47 14.64 1.81 28.84
CA HIS A 47 15.65 1.36 29.83
C HIS A 47 15.77 -0.18 29.63
N TYR A 48 16.93 -0.79 29.96
CA TYR A 48 17.23 -2.25 30.08
C TYR A 48 17.41 -3.06 28.77
N PHE A 49 18.63 -3.39 28.33
CA PHE A 49 19.59 -4.43 28.76
C PHE A 49 19.11 -5.87 28.49
N GLY A 50 19.72 -6.52 27.49
CA GLY A 50 19.46 -7.91 27.09
C GLY A 50 20.22 -8.28 25.83
N ASN A 51 21.48 -8.66 26.00
CA ASN A 51 22.38 -9.14 24.96
C ASN A 51 22.07 -10.61 24.65
N ASP A 52 21.50 -10.92 23.48
CA ASP A 52 21.53 -12.26 22.88
C ASP A 52 21.16 -12.21 21.38
N SER A 53 22.15 -12.51 20.54
CA SER A 53 22.09 -13.39 19.36
C SER A 53 20.97 -13.29 18.30
N CYS A 54 21.40 -13.52 17.05
CA CYS A 54 20.66 -14.02 15.87
C CYS A 54 20.06 -12.99 14.91
N ILE A 55 20.80 -12.76 13.81
CA ILE A 55 20.32 -12.78 12.42
C ILE A 55 18.83 -12.39 12.28
N ILE A 56 18.53 -11.09 12.26
CA ILE A 56 17.18 -10.61 11.94
C ILE A 56 17.13 -10.26 10.46
N GLU A 57 16.56 -11.20 9.72
CA GLU A 57 16.13 -11.04 8.34
C GLU A 57 15.37 -9.72 8.16
N ASN A 58 15.68 -9.03 7.07
CA ASN A 58 14.94 -7.86 6.56
C ASN A 58 13.46 -8.19 6.19
N GLU A 59 12.93 -9.35 6.61
CA GLU A 59 11.55 -9.78 6.40
C GLU A 59 10.55 -9.21 7.41
N ALA A 60 11.01 -8.75 8.58
CA ALA A 60 10.14 -8.23 9.64
C ALA A 60 9.74 -6.76 9.43
N VAL A 61 10.56 -5.97 8.74
CA VAL A 61 10.18 -4.61 8.32
C VAL A 61 9.14 -4.75 7.21
N SER A 62 7.92 -4.35 7.55
CA SER A 62 6.87 -3.83 6.66
C SER A 62 5.82 -4.77 6.07
N LYS A 63 5.63 -6.02 6.52
CA LYS A 63 4.36 -6.73 6.20
C LYS A 63 3.13 -5.95 6.69
N SER A 64 3.27 -5.18 7.78
CA SER A 64 2.21 -4.29 8.30
C SER A 64 1.81 -3.19 7.31
N ASN A 65 2.69 -2.78 6.41
CA ASN A 65 2.48 -1.63 5.53
C ASN A 65 2.15 -2.05 4.09
N VAL A 66 2.06 -3.35 3.80
CA VAL A 66 1.66 -3.85 2.48
C VAL A 66 0.14 -3.93 2.41
N VAL A 67 -0.44 -3.24 1.43
CA VAL A 67 -1.86 -3.35 1.08
C VAL A 67 -1.96 -4.10 -0.25
N LYS A 68 -2.78 -5.16 -0.28
CA LYS A 68 -3.17 -5.84 -1.52
C LYS A 68 -4.65 -5.64 -1.75
N PHE A 69 -5.02 -5.27 -2.97
CA PHE A 69 -6.40 -5.04 -3.35
C PHE A 69 -6.64 -5.45 -4.80
N GLU A 70 -7.90 -5.66 -5.17
CA GLU A 70 -8.32 -5.94 -6.54
C GLU A 70 -9.12 -4.78 -7.07
N VAL A 71 -8.95 -4.51 -8.36
CA VAL A 71 -9.67 -3.47 -9.10
C VAL A 71 -10.49 -4.13 -10.18
N GLN A 72 -11.79 -3.84 -10.21
CA GLN A 72 -12.71 -4.37 -11.20
C GLN A 72 -13.55 -3.24 -11.81
N LEU A 73 -13.51 -3.12 -13.13
CA LEU A 73 -14.35 -2.17 -13.86
C LEU A 73 -15.61 -2.87 -14.38
N TYR A 74 -16.77 -2.32 -14.07
CA TYR A 74 -18.07 -2.77 -14.55
C TYR A 74 -18.70 -1.71 -15.45
N LYS A 75 -19.42 -2.15 -16.48
CA LYS A 75 -20.30 -1.27 -17.27
C LYS A 75 -21.67 -1.21 -16.59
N THR A 76 -22.19 -0.01 -16.38
CA THR A 76 -23.53 0.22 -15.87
C THR A 76 -24.43 0.80 -16.97
N ARG A 77 -25.62 1.32 -16.62
CA ARG A 77 -26.55 1.91 -17.60
C ARG A 77 -25.99 3.23 -18.14
N GLU A 78 -26.48 3.66 -19.31
CA GLU A 78 -26.17 5.00 -19.86
C GLU A 78 -24.68 5.28 -20.11
N GLU A 79 -23.92 4.27 -20.57
CA GLU A 79 -22.45 4.38 -20.80
C GLU A 79 -21.66 4.84 -19.56
N LYS A 80 -22.22 4.64 -18.36
CA LYS A 80 -21.52 4.84 -17.10
C LYS A 80 -20.73 3.59 -16.75
N TYR A 81 -19.69 3.78 -15.95
CA TYR A 81 -18.84 2.71 -15.47
C TYR A 81 -18.70 2.81 -13.95
N LEU A 82 -18.59 1.65 -13.30
CA LEU A 82 -18.33 1.54 -11.87
C LEU A 82 -16.96 0.90 -11.69
N LEU A 83 -16.09 1.56 -10.93
CA LEU A 83 -14.79 1.03 -10.53
C LEU A 83 -14.92 0.51 -9.09
N ASP A 84 -14.84 -0.80 -8.93
CA ASP A 84 -14.88 -1.49 -7.65
C ASP A 84 -13.45 -1.77 -7.16
N LEU A 85 -13.20 -1.47 -5.88
CA LEU A 85 -11.92 -1.69 -5.21
C LEU A 85 -12.14 -2.58 -3.99
N GLN A 86 -11.58 -3.78 -4.02
CA GLN A 86 -11.73 -4.77 -2.94
C GLN A 86 -10.40 -5.00 -2.24
N ARG A 87 -10.33 -4.67 -0.94
CA ARG A 87 -9.17 -5.03 -0.11
C ARG A 87 -9.06 -6.55 0.01
N VAL A 88 -7.90 -7.09 -0.34
CA VAL A 88 -7.56 -8.52 -0.18
C VAL A 88 -6.72 -8.76 1.07
N GLN A 89 -5.72 -7.90 1.32
CA GLN A 89 -4.81 -8.01 2.46
C GLN A 89 -4.29 -6.64 2.88
N GLY A 90 -3.85 -6.50 4.12
CA GLY A 90 -3.26 -5.28 4.68
C GLY A 90 -4.23 -4.52 5.59
N PRO A 91 -3.74 -3.48 6.31
CA PRO A 91 -4.56 -2.70 7.23
C PRO A 91 -5.71 -1.99 6.54
N GLN A 92 -6.88 -1.95 7.20
CA GLN A 92 -8.08 -1.35 6.64
C GLN A 92 -7.93 0.16 6.41
N PHE A 93 -7.39 0.89 7.38
CA PHE A 93 -7.20 2.34 7.25
C PHE A 93 -6.19 2.70 6.16
N LEU A 94 -5.05 2.00 6.07
CA LEU A 94 -4.11 2.20 4.97
C LEU A 94 -4.71 1.91 3.59
N PHE A 95 -5.68 1.00 3.48
CA PHE A 95 -6.39 0.76 2.21
C PHE A 95 -7.38 1.89 1.88
N LEU A 96 -7.99 2.51 2.89
CA LEU A 96 -8.94 3.62 2.69
C LEU A 96 -8.21 4.95 2.41
N ASP A 97 -6.99 5.11 2.91
CA ASP A 97 -6.13 6.28 2.69
C ASP A 97 -5.41 6.26 1.33
N LEU A 98 -5.29 5.07 0.71
CA LEU A 98 -4.68 4.86 -0.61
C LEU A 98 -5.62 5.30 -1.75
#